data_AF-A0A352WKD2-F1
#
_entry.id   AF-A0A352WKD2-F1
#
_cell.length_a   1.000
_cell.length_b   1.000
_cell.length_c   1.000
_cell.angle_alpha   90.00
_cell.angle_beta   90.00
_cell.angle_gamma   90.00
#
_symmetry.space_group_name_H-M   'P 1'
#
loop_
_entity.id
_entity.type
_entity.pdbx_description
1 polymer ?
#
loop_
_entity_poly.entity_id
_entity_poly.type
_entity_poly.pdbx_seq_one_letter_code
_entity_poly.pdbx_strand_id
1 'polypeptide(L)' 'MEREIAEKGIVLSAVPYGEYGKRIVILTANLGRITAFANSIRKQTSRLTPAGQSFVMG' A
#
# COMPACT_ATOMS: atom_id res chain seq x y z
N MET A 1 -18.11 2.73 -10.94
CA MET A 1 -17.24 2.40 -9.79
C MET A 1 -16.68 1.02 -10.06
N GLU A 2 -15.64 0.94 -10.88
CA GLU A 2 -15.17 -0.34 -11.42
C GLU A 2 -14.17 -0.99 -10.46
N ARG A 3 -14.67 -1.96 -9.70
CA ARG A 3 -13.97 -2.93 -8.83
C ARG A 3 -13.08 -2.34 -7.72
N GLU A 4 -13.69 -2.24 -6.54
CA GLU A 4 -12.97 -2.18 -5.27
C GLU A 4 -12.68 -3.61 -4.77
N ILE A 5 -11.51 -3.82 -4.17
CA ILE A 5 -11.11 -5.09 -3.55
C ILE A 5 -10.80 -4.80 -2.08
N ALA A 6 -11.52 -5.46 -1.17
CA ALA A 6 -11.26 -5.41 0.26
C ALA A 6 -10.67 -6.75 0.72
N GLU A 7 -9.39 -6.75 1.07
CA GLU A 7 -8.63 -7.94 1.47
C GLU A 7 -7.63 -7.59 2.57
N LYS A 8 -7.27 -8.60 3.37
CA LYS A 8 -6.22 -8.47 4.39
C LYS A 8 -4.86 -8.83 3.80
N GLY A 9 -3.80 -8.19 4.30
CA GLY A 9 -2.45 -8.51 3.86
C GLY A 9 -1.33 -7.88 4.69
N ILE A 10 -0.10 -8.20 4.29
CA ILE A 10 1.13 -7.59 4.80
C ILE A 10 1.88 -6.88 3.66
N VAL A 11 2.39 -5.68 3.93
CA VAL A 11 3.29 -4.99 3.01
C VAL A 11 4.66 -5.65 3.03
N LEU A 12 5.07 -6.28 1.93
CA LEU A 12 6.39 -6.91 1.79
C LEU A 12 7.49 -5.93 1.40
N SER A 13 7.15 -4.90 0.61
CA SER A 13 8.09 -3.89 0.15
C SER A 13 7.35 -2.57 -0.07
N ALA A 14 7.99 -1.46 0.27
CA ALA A 14 7.46 -0.13 0.05
C ALA A 14 8.58 0.79 -0.44
N VAL A 15 8.52 1.19 -1.71
CA VAL A 15 9.54 2.05 -2.32
C VAL A 15 8.93 3.39 -2.74
N PRO A 16 9.68 4.51 -2.63
CA PRO A 16 9.23 5.79 -3.15
C PRO A 16 8.84 5.74 -4.63
N TYR A 17 7.73 6.39 -4.98
CA TYR A 17 7.27 6.54 -6.36
C TYR A 17 6.66 7.93 -6.59
N GLY A 18 7.19 8.68 -7.56
CA GLY A 18 6.80 10.08 -7.77
C GLY A 18 7.07 10.97 -6.56
N GLU A 19 6.44 12.15 -6.52
CA GLU A 19 6.69 13.18 -5.49
C GLU A 19 6.17 12.79 -4.10
N TYR A 20 4.98 12.20 -4.01
CA TYR A 20 4.34 11.85 -2.73
C TYR A 20 3.82 10.41 -2.63
N GLY A 21 3.98 9.58 -3.67
CA GLY A 21 3.41 8.22 -3.71
C GLY A 21 4.39 7.12 -3.31
N LYS A 22 3.92 5.92 -2.96
CA LYS A 22 4.77 4.74 -2.84
C LYS A 22 4.29 3.63 -3.77
N ARG A 23 5.21 2.87 -4.36
CA ARG A 23 4.89 1.56 -4.95
C ARG A 23 5.08 0.52 -3.86
N ILE A 24 4.02 -0.22 -3.56
CA ILE A 24 4.00 -1.23 -2.50
C ILE A 24 3.72 -2.61 -3.08
N VAL A 25 4.32 -3.62 -2.48
CA VAL A 25 4.00 -5.04 -2.74
C VAL A 25 3.33 -5.58 -1.50
N ILE A 26 2.12 -6.10 -1.66
CA ILE A 26 1.30 -6.66 -0.59
C ILE A 26 1.15 -8.16 -0.83
N LEU A 27 1.43 -8.97 0.18
CA LEU A 27 0.96 -10.36 0.20
C LEU A 27 -0.41 -10.38 0.87
N THR A 28 -1.43 -10.70 0.09
CA THR A 28 -2.81 -10.81 0.57
C THR A 28 -3.13 -12.23 1.03
N ALA A 29 -4.16 -12.38 1.85
CA ALA A 29 -4.60 -13.68 2.35
C ALA A 29 -5.15 -14.59 1.24
N ASN A 30 -5.95 -14.04 0.33
CA ASN A 30 -6.73 -14.85 -0.63
C ASN A 30 -6.33 -14.65 -2.10
N LEU A 31 -5.69 -13.53 -2.44
CA LEU A 31 -5.39 -13.16 -3.83
C LEU A 31 -3.89 -13.28 -4.16
N GLY A 32 -3.07 -13.72 -3.20
CA GLY A 32 -1.62 -13.80 -3.34
C GLY A 32 -0.96 -12.42 -3.39
N ARG A 33 0.08 -12.29 -4.21
CA ARG A 33 0.91 -11.07 -4.28
C ARG A 33 0.29 -10.01 -5.18
N ILE A 34 0.03 -8.83 -4.64
CA ILE A 34 -0.48 -7.65 -5.36
C ILE A 34 0.56 -6.53 -5.33
N THR A 35 0.77 -5.85 -6.46
CA THR A 35 1.54 -4.60 -6.51
C THR A 35 0.57 -3.43 -6.64
N ALA A 36 0.70 -2.41 -5.79
CA ALA A 36 -0.19 -1.26 -5.76
C ALA A 36 0.59 0.08 -5.68
N PHE A 37 -0.07 1.16 -6.10
CA PHE A 37 0.45 2.51 -5.98
C PHE A 37 -0.35 3.28 -4.93
N ALA A 38 0.28 3.55 -3.79
CA ALA A 38 -0.29 4.36 -2.72
C ALA A 38 0.02 5.84 -2.98
N ASN A 39 -0.87 6.51 -3.72
CA ASN A 39 -0.70 7.92 -4.09
C ASN A 39 -0.81 8.85 -2.87
N SER A 40 -0.02 9.93 -2.84
CA SER A 40 -0.03 10.95 -1.77
C SER A 40 0.27 10.45 -0.34
N ILE A 41 0.65 9.19 -0.16
CA ILE A 41 0.84 8.57 1.16
C ILE A 41 1.98 9.21 1.97
N ARG A 42 2.96 9.88 1.31
CA ARG A 42 4.07 10.57 1.97
C ARG A 42 3.80 12.04 2.31
N LYS A 43 2.61 12.59 2.01
CA LYS A 43 2.28 13.97 2.44
C LYS A 43 2.25 14.02 3.97
N GLN A 44 2.71 15.12 4.57
CA GLN A 44 2.70 15.29 6.03
C GLN A 44 1.29 15.15 6.63
N THR A 45 0.25 15.51 5.88
CA THR A 45 -1.15 15.40 6.29
C THR A 45 -1.75 14.01 6.11
N SER A 46 -1.00 13.06 5.53
CA SER A 46 -1.48 11.70 5.25
C SER A 46 -1.54 10.87 6.53
N ARG A 47 -2.77 10.48 6.92
CA ARG A 47 -3.02 9.53 8.01
C ARG A 47 -2.60 8.09 7.65
N LEU A 48 -2.37 7.82 6.36
CA LEU A 48 -2.01 6.49 5.85
C LEU A 48 -0.49 6.25 5.80
N THR A 49 0.32 7.25 6.17
CA THR A 49 1.79 7.13 6.17
C THR A 49 2.31 5.89 6.92
N PRO A 50 1.76 5.52 8.10
CA PRO A 50 2.16 4.29 8.79
C PRO A 50 1.75 3.02 8.03
N ALA A 51 0.56 2.99 7.42
CA ALA A 51 0.05 1.84 6.68
C ALA A 51 0.90 1.51 5.43
N GLY A 52 1.62 2.49 4.88
CA GLY A 52 2.50 2.30 3.72
C GLY A 52 3.93 1.90 4.06
N GLN A 53 4.22 1.39 5.27
CA GLN A 53 5.56 0.92 5.66
C GLN A 53 5.69 -0.60 5.47
N SER A 54 6.92 -1.07 5.26
CA SER A 54 7.18 -2.51 5.18
C SER A 54 6.80 -3.21 6.49
N PHE A 55 6.26 -4.42 6.36
CA PHE A 55 5.83 -5.31 7.42
C PHE A 55 4.63 -4.84 8.25
N VAL A 56 3.95 -3.77 7.83
CA VAL A 56 2.65 -3.40 8.39
C VAL A 56 1.58 -4.33 7.84
N MET A 57 0.71 -4.81 8.73
CA MET A 57 -0.43 -5.67 8.44
C MET A 57 -1.75 -4.91 8.63
N GLY A 58 -2.77 -5.28 7.84
CA GLY A 58 -4.12 -4.70 7.89
C GLY A 58 -5.11 -5.50 7.08
#